data_AF-A0A1X1CP46-F1
#
_entry.id   AF-A0A1X1CP46-F1
#
_cell.length_a   1.000
_cell.length_b   1.000
_cell.length_c   1.000
_cell.angle_alpha   90.00
_cell.angle_beta   90.00
_cell.angle_gamma   90.00
#
_symmetry.space_group_name_H-M   'P 1'
#
loop_
_entity.id
_entity.type
_entity.pdbx_description
1 polymer ?
#
loop_
_entity_poly.entity_id
_entity_poly.type
_entity_poly.pdbx_seq_one_letter_code
_entity_poly.pdbx_strand_id
1 'polypeptide(L)'
;MSGYQVFNSSGALVIDSDYKGTYFRDTIGYTTITDTGYYNITCLIGNSADMGYVAATPAVDGSLKWFKPNESARFFFAGQRDWATANAGTVARTRSDMPVESGYRDIYNSAGQLVWSAVMAAKIPRIIGFFDIPANFDLDNSVYSQSIGTNTYILASALAYGNIFDDGTNTGYSGIYFRFTGGVLQAQWVSKLQNTWAASLKPYGLRIPYAILPNLT
;
A
#
# COMPACT_ATOMS: atom_id res chain seq x y z
N MET A 1 -9.71 24.45 21.20
CA MET A 1 -9.52 23.64 22.42
C MET A 1 -8.31 22.76 22.14
N SER A 2 -7.10 23.17 22.54
CA SER A 2 -5.92 22.31 22.37
C SER A 2 -5.88 21.23 23.45
N GLY A 3 -5.26 20.11 23.14
CA GLY A 3 -5.21 18.93 24.01
C GLY A 3 -6.48 18.07 23.99
N TYR A 4 -7.36 18.23 23.00
CA TYR A 4 -8.49 17.30 22.86
C TYR A 4 -7.98 15.99 22.26
N GLN A 5 -8.13 14.91 23.02
CA GLN A 5 -7.71 13.58 22.63
C GLN A 5 -8.84 12.58 22.80
N VAL A 6 -9.00 11.68 21.83
CA VAL A 6 -9.92 10.54 21.92
C VAL A 6 -9.10 9.28 21.79
N PHE A 7 -9.34 8.34 22.69
CA PHE A 7 -8.73 7.03 22.69
C PHE A 7 -9.79 5.98 22.34
N ASN A 8 -9.38 4.91 21.66
CA ASN A 8 -10.24 3.75 21.47
C ASN A 8 -10.28 2.87 22.74
N SER A 9 -11.10 1.82 22.72
CA SER A 9 -11.26 0.88 23.85
C SER A 9 -9.97 0.14 24.24
N SER A 10 -8.97 0.13 23.35
CA SER A 10 -7.66 -0.48 23.59
C SER A 10 -6.62 0.54 24.08
N GLY A 11 -7.01 1.78 24.36
CA GLY A 11 -6.13 2.84 24.83
C GLY A 11 -5.28 3.50 23.74
N ALA A 12 -5.51 3.22 22.46
CA ALA A 12 -4.79 3.88 21.37
C ALA A 12 -5.43 5.22 21.02
N LEU A 13 -4.60 6.25 20.86
CA LEU A 13 -5.01 7.59 20.43
C LEU A 13 -5.54 7.55 19.00
N VAL A 14 -6.79 7.99 18.79
CA VAL A 14 -7.47 7.98 17.47
C VAL A 14 -7.79 9.38 16.95
N ILE A 15 -7.92 10.37 17.83
CA ILE A 15 -8.10 11.78 17.48
C ILE A 15 -7.22 12.58 18.41
N ASP A 16 -6.42 13.48 17.85
CA ASP A 16 -5.64 14.46 18.58
C ASP A 16 -5.88 15.84 17.94
N SER A 17 -6.18 16.86 18.74
CA SER A 17 -6.37 18.22 18.25
C SER A 17 -5.11 18.83 17.63
N ASP A 18 -3.93 18.29 17.93
CA ASP A 18 -2.64 18.81 17.49
C ASP A 18 -2.14 18.11 16.22
N TYR A 19 -2.73 16.97 15.85
CA TYR A 19 -2.35 16.18 14.68
C TYR A 19 -3.50 15.95 13.70
N LYS A 20 -3.24 16.25 12.43
CA LYS A 20 -4.16 15.98 11.34
C LYS A 20 -3.76 14.66 10.66
N GLY A 21 -4.71 13.72 10.59
CA GLY A 21 -4.53 12.46 9.86
C GLY A 21 -4.47 12.65 8.34
N THR A 22 -4.44 11.54 7.60
CA THR A 22 -4.63 11.56 6.14
C THR A 22 -6.09 11.25 5.79
N TYR A 23 -6.63 12.01 4.84
CA TYR A 23 -8.00 11.86 4.38
C TYR A 23 -8.05 11.44 2.91
N PHE A 24 -9.08 10.69 2.56
CA PHE A 24 -9.38 10.24 1.21
C PHE A 24 -9.44 11.42 0.23
N ARG A 25 -8.73 11.26 -0.89
CA ARG A 25 -8.68 12.19 -2.01
C ARG A 25 -9.48 11.66 -3.19
N ASP A 26 -9.07 10.52 -3.72
CA ASP A 26 -9.65 9.91 -4.91
C ASP A 26 -9.25 8.42 -5.05
N THR A 27 -9.81 7.76 -6.06
CA THR A 27 -9.49 6.40 -6.46
C THR A 27 -8.99 6.32 -7.90
N ILE A 28 -8.07 5.39 -8.16
CA ILE A 28 -7.53 5.10 -9.49
C ILE A 28 -7.56 3.59 -9.72
N GLY A 29 -8.14 3.16 -10.85
CA GLY A 29 -8.18 1.75 -11.23
C GLY A 29 -6.88 1.29 -11.89
N TYR A 30 -6.34 0.15 -11.47
CA TYR A 30 -5.23 -0.53 -12.14
C TYR A 30 -5.82 -1.48 -13.20
N THR A 31 -6.43 -0.91 -14.23
CA THR A 31 -7.19 -1.65 -15.26
C THR A 31 -6.30 -2.07 -16.43
N THR A 32 -5.67 -1.10 -17.08
CA THR A 32 -4.87 -1.30 -18.30
C THR A 32 -3.38 -1.33 -18.00
N ILE A 33 -2.67 -2.20 -18.71
CA ILE A 33 -1.22 -2.33 -18.67
C ILE A 33 -0.61 -2.14 -20.06
N THR A 34 0.66 -1.73 -20.12
CA THR A 34 1.49 -1.69 -21.32
C THR A 34 2.68 -2.63 -21.18
N ASP A 35 3.35 -2.94 -22.30
CA ASP A 35 4.61 -3.69 -22.31
C ASP A 35 4.49 -5.09 -21.67
N THR A 36 3.33 -5.74 -21.86
CA THR A 36 3.02 -7.01 -21.22
C THR A 36 4.08 -8.07 -21.48
N GLY A 37 4.56 -8.69 -20.40
CA GLY A 37 5.52 -9.80 -20.44
C GLY A 37 6.99 -9.40 -20.62
N TYR A 38 7.30 -8.10 -20.74
CA TYR A 38 8.66 -7.63 -21.09
C TYR A 38 9.76 -8.14 -20.14
N TYR A 39 9.55 -8.09 -18.82
CA TYR A 39 10.58 -8.47 -17.83
C TYR A 39 10.57 -9.93 -17.39
N ASN A 40 9.50 -10.69 -17.71
CA ASN A 40 9.30 -12.11 -17.40
C ASN A 40 9.91 -12.61 -16.07
N ILE A 41 9.68 -11.89 -14.98
CA ILE A 41 10.14 -12.22 -13.63
C ILE A 41 9.46 -13.52 -13.21
N THR A 42 10.23 -14.51 -12.73
CA THR A 42 9.71 -15.80 -12.27
C THR A 42 10.05 -16.01 -10.79
N CYS A 43 9.10 -16.56 -10.03
CA CYS A 43 9.22 -16.82 -8.60
C CYS A 43 8.29 -17.98 -8.18
N LEU A 44 8.31 -18.37 -6.90
CA LEU A 44 7.53 -19.49 -6.37
C LEU A 44 6.01 -19.25 -6.40
N ILE A 45 5.58 -17.99 -6.46
CA ILE A 45 4.17 -17.60 -6.53
C ILE A 45 3.67 -17.29 -7.94
N GLY A 46 4.51 -17.49 -8.96
CA GLY A 46 4.15 -17.38 -10.38
C GLY A 46 5.21 -16.67 -11.22
N ASN A 47 4.79 -16.15 -12.37
CA ASN A 47 5.65 -15.37 -13.27
C ASN A 47 4.98 -14.04 -13.67
N SER A 48 5.73 -13.17 -14.34
CA SER A 48 5.26 -11.87 -14.80
C SER A 48 4.95 -11.83 -16.31
N ALA A 49 4.69 -12.97 -16.95
CA ALA A 49 4.45 -13.03 -18.40
C ALA A 49 3.17 -12.30 -18.84
N ASP A 50 2.19 -12.18 -17.94
CA ASP A 50 0.93 -11.46 -18.14
C ASP A 50 0.88 -10.12 -17.37
N MET A 51 2.02 -9.68 -16.83
CA MET A 51 2.14 -8.40 -16.15
C MET A 51 2.75 -7.34 -17.06
N GLY A 52 2.45 -6.08 -16.79
CA GLY A 52 2.93 -4.93 -17.55
C GLY A 52 2.95 -3.67 -16.70
N TYR A 53 3.43 -2.56 -17.27
CA TYR A 53 3.39 -1.28 -16.61
C TYR A 53 1.95 -0.78 -16.50
N VAL A 54 1.51 -0.42 -15.31
CA VAL A 54 0.18 0.13 -15.08
C VAL A 54 0.10 1.53 -15.69
N ALA A 55 -0.81 1.72 -16.64
CA ALA A 55 -0.94 2.96 -17.40
C ALA A 55 -1.30 4.18 -16.53
N ALA A 56 -2.09 3.95 -15.48
CA ALA A 56 -2.56 4.99 -14.56
C ALA A 56 -1.85 4.94 -13.19
N THR A 57 -0.56 4.58 -13.15
CA THR A 57 0.20 4.64 -11.90
C THR A 57 0.12 6.07 -11.31
N PRO A 58 -0.33 6.26 -10.06
CA PRO A 58 -0.44 7.58 -9.48
C PRO A 58 0.93 8.24 -9.32
N ALA A 59 1.02 9.53 -9.67
CA ALA A 59 2.24 10.31 -9.47
C ALA A 59 2.63 10.38 -7.98
N VAL A 60 3.94 10.48 -7.73
CA VAL A 60 4.48 10.72 -6.39
C VAL A 60 4.25 12.19 -6.02
N ASP A 61 3.13 12.47 -5.36
CA ASP A 61 2.69 13.83 -5.04
C ASP A 61 2.52 14.10 -3.54
N GLY A 62 3.01 13.20 -2.68
CA GLY A 62 2.83 13.25 -1.22
C GLY A 62 1.57 12.54 -0.72
N SER A 63 0.75 11.97 -1.62
CA SER A 63 -0.33 11.06 -1.22
C SER A 63 0.20 9.69 -0.79
N LEU A 64 -0.44 9.10 0.23
CA LEU A 64 -0.30 7.69 0.54
C LEU A 64 -1.13 6.86 -0.44
N LYS A 65 -0.52 5.81 -1.00
CA LYS A 65 -1.16 4.83 -1.89
C LYS A 65 -1.68 3.64 -1.07
N TRP A 66 -2.99 3.47 -1.05
CA TRP A 66 -3.68 2.31 -0.50
C TRP A 66 -4.15 1.43 -1.64
N PHE A 67 -3.61 0.23 -1.80
CA PHE A 67 -3.97 -0.66 -2.91
C PHE A 67 -4.91 -1.77 -2.44
N LYS A 68 -6.07 -1.90 -3.08
CA LYS A 68 -6.97 -3.04 -2.92
C LYS A 68 -6.79 -3.98 -4.12
N PRO A 69 -6.13 -5.14 -3.96
CA PRO A 69 -5.98 -6.09 -5.04
C PRO A 69 -7.31 -6.77 -5.39
N ASN A 70 -7.52 -7.04 -6.67
CA ASN A 70 -8.57 -7.94 -7.15
C ASN A 70 -8.13 -9.40 -7.00
N GLU A 71 -9.08 -10.33 -7.08
CA GLU A 71 -8.79 -11.76 -7.03
C GLU A 71 -7.78 -12.16 -8.13
N SER A 72 -6.81 -12.99 -7.75
CA SER A 72 -5.73 -13.46 -8.62
C SER A 72 -4.76 -12.38 -9.13
N ALA A 73 -4.85 -11.15 -8.61
CA ALA A 73 -3.93 -10.09 -8.98
C ALA A 73 -2.49 -10.43 -8.57
N ARG A 74 -1.55 -10.15 -9.48
CA ARG A 74 -0.11 -10.16 -9.20
C ARG A 74 0.43 -8.76 -9.44
N PHE A 75 1.29 -8.30 -8.54
CA PHE A 75 1.74 -6.91 -8.56
C PHE A 75 3.09 -6.75 -7.88
N PHE A 76 3.81 -5.73 -8.32
CA PHE A 76 5.12 -5.33 -7.88
C PHE A 76 5.17 -3.80 -7.94
N PHE A 77 5.32 -3.14 -6.81
CA PHE A 77 5.35 -1.67 -6.75
C PHE A 77 6.76 -1.17 -7.06
N ALA A 78 6.98 -0.67 -8.28
CA ALA A 78 8.30 -0.22 -8.75
C ALA A 78 8.53 1.30 -8.60
N GLY A 79 7.82 1.94 -7.68
CA GLY A 79 7.90 3.37 -7.42
C GLY A 79 7.16 4.20 -8.47
N GLN A 80 7.83 4.54 -9.57
CA GLN A 80 7.33 5.50 -10.56
C GLN A 80 6.33 4.89 -11.56
N ARG A 81 6.50 3.61 -11.91
CA ARG A 81 5.56 2.86 -12.74
C ARG A 81 5.36 1.49 -12.12
N ASP A 82 4.19 1.25 -11.55
CA ASP A 82 3.90 -0.02 -10.91
C ASP A 82 3.74 -1.12 -11.97
N TRP A 83 4.19 -2.34 -11.66
CA TRP A 83 4.14 -3.49 -12.56
C TRP A 83 3.11 -4.48 -12.04
N ALA A 84 2.05 -4.75 -12.80
CA ALA A 84 0.94 -5.57 -12.33
C ALA A 84 0.25 -6.31 -13.47
N THR A 85 -0.62 -7.27 -13.14
CA THR A 85 -1.55 -7.86 -14.11
C THR A 85 -2.59 -6.82 -14.56
N ALA A 86 -3.21 -7.04 -15.72
CA ALA A 86 -4.40 -6.27 -16.10
C ALA A 86 -5.51 -6.45 -15.04
N ASN A 87 -6.29 -5.40 -14.78
CA ASN A 87 -7.33 -5.37 -13.76
C ASN A 87 -6.86 -5.81 -12.35
N ALA A 88 -5.61 -5.49 -11.98
CA ALA A 88 -5.02 -5.90 -10.72
C ALA A 88 -5.71 -5.33 -9.46
N GLY A 89 -6.44 -4.22 -9.56
CA GLY A 89 -7.13 -3.66 -8.41
C GLY A 89 -7.43 -2.18 -8.49
N THR A 90 -7.58 -1.55 -7.33
CA THR A 90 -7.85 -0.12 -7.18
C THR A 90 -6.92 0.50 -6.16
N VAL A 91 -6.31 1.64 -6.49
CA VAL A 91 -5.61 2.49 -5.53
C VAL A 91 -6.56 3.54 -4.99
N ALA A 92 -6.66 3.68 -3.67
CA ALA A 92 -7.18 4.86 -3.02
C ALA A 92 -6.02 5.74 -2.54
N ARG A 93 -6.12 7.05 -2.74
CA ARG A 93 -5.10 8.00 -2.29
C ARG A 93 -5.58 8.77 -1.08
N THR A 94 -4.72 8.92 -0.07
CA THR A 94 -4.98 9.79 1.09
C THR A 94 -3.89 10.83 1.26
N ARG A 95 -4.25 12.02 1.74
CA ARG A 95 -3.31 13.12 2.03
C ARG A 95 -3.67 13.86 3.30
N SER A 96 -2.68 14.48 3.94
CA SER A 96 -2.86 15.31 5.14
C SER A 96 -3.32 16.73 4.83
N ASP A 97 -3.16 17.23 3.60
CA ASP A 97 -3.56 18.57 3.17
C ASP A 97 -5.01 18.67 2.66
N MET A 98 -5.73 17.54 2.57
CA MET A 98 -7.14 17.55 2.18
C MET A 98 -7.97 18.45 3.11
N PRO A 99 -8.89 19.29 2.60
CA PRO A 99 -9.76 20.11 3.43
C PRO A 99 -10.56 19.26 4.42
N VAL A 100 -10.71 19.79 5.64
CA VAL A 100 -11.57 19.19 6.68
C VAL A 100 -12.93 19.86 6.57
N GLU A 101 -13.97 19.06 6.43
CA GLU A 101 -15.34 19.54 6.36
C GLU A 101 -15.92 19.65 7.77
N SER A 102 -16.53 20.80 8.10
CA SER A 102 -17.29 20.99 9.33
C SER A 102 -18.55 20.13 9.33
N GLY A 103 -18.93 19.63 10.51
CA GLY A 103 -20.14 18.85 10.68
C GLY A 103 -20.43 18.53 12.15
N TYR A 104 -20.87 17.31 12.43
CA TYR A 104 -21.09 16.87 13.80
C TYR A 104 -19.74 16.65 14.52
N ARG A 105 -19.60 17.19 15.74
CA ARG A 105 -18.40 17.10 16.59
C ARG A 105 -17.12 17.60 15.91
N ASP A 106 -17.09 18.89 15.64
CA ASP A 106 -15.90 19.57 15.14
C ASP A 106 -14.82 19.73 16.22
N ILE A 107 -13.59 19.34 15.87
CA ILE A 107 -12.42 19.45 16.73
C ILE A 107 -11.47 20.48 16.13
N TYR A 108 -11.13 21.48 16.93
CA TYR A 108 -10.28 22.60 16.53
C TYR A 108 -8.99 22.63 17.34
N ASN A 109 -7.87 22.89 16.67
CA ASN A 109 -6.58 23.07 17.33
C ASN A 109 -6.50 24.39 18.13
N SER A 110 -5.35 24.68 18.75
CA SER A 110 -5.09 25.93 19.47
C SER A 110 -5.24 27.19 18.61
N ALA A 111 -4.96 27.08 17.30
CA ALA A 111 -5.06 28.17 16.33
C ALA A 111 -6.48 28.37 15.77
N GLY A 112 -7.48 27.62 16.25
CA GLY A 112 -8.87 27.70 15.75
C GLY A 112 -9.09 27.04 14.39
N GLN A 113 -8.13 26.24 13.90
CA GLN A 113 -8.29 25.51 12.64
C GLN A 113 -9.02 24.19 12.90
N LEU A 114 -10.00 23.87 12.05
CA LEU A 114 -10.70 22.59 12.09
C LEU A 114 -9.74 21.46 11.66
N VAL A 115 -9.47 20.53 12.56
CA VAL A 115 -8.53 19.41 12.30
C VAL A 115 -9.25 18.08 12.07
N TRP A 116 -10.45 17.92 12.62
CA TRP A 116 -11.27 16.71 12.48
C TRP A 116 -12.75 17.01 12.69
N SER A 117 -13.62 16.23 12.04
CA SER A 117 -15.07 16.18 12.31
C SER A 117 -15.60 14.75 12.12
N ALA A 118 -16.78 14.45 12.65
CA ALA A 118 -17.38 13.13 12.47
C ALA A 118 -17.68 12.80 11.00
N VAL A 119 -17.95 13.81 10.17
CA VAL A 119 -18.14 13.66 8.71
C VAL A 119 -16.85 13.15 8.06
N MET A 120 -15.71 13.64 8.54
CA MET A 120 -14.41 13.26 8.02
C MET A 120 -13.97 11.86 8.46
N ALA A 121 -14.55 11.28 9.51
CA ALA A 121 -14.23 9.94 9.99
C ALA A 121 -14.43 8.83 8.93
N ALA A 122 -15.35 9.04 7.99
CA ALA A 122 -15.59 8.10 6.90
C ALA A 122 -14.53 8.17 5.78
N LYS A 123 -13.74 9.25 5.74
CA LYS A 123 -12.66 9.50 4.78
C LYS A 123 -11.29 9.06 5.29
N ILE A 124 -11.19 8.48 6.49
CA ILE A 124 -9.91 8.03 7.07
C ILE A 124 -9.79 6.50 6.90
N PRO A 125 -8.64 5.98 6.44
CA PRO A 125 -8.35 4.54 6.48
C PRO A 125 -8.40 4.00 7.91
N ARG A 126 -9.15 2.93 8.14
CA ARG A 126 -9.20 2.23 9.42
C ARG A 126 -8.28 1.03 9.38
N ILE A 127 -7.13 1.13 10.05
CA ILE A 127 -6.19 0.03 10.17
C ILE A 127 -6.88 -1.11 10.93
N ILE A 128 -6.93 -2.29 10.31
CA ILE A 128 -7.53 -3.50 10.90
C ILE A 128 -6.49 -4.59 11.14
N GLY A 129 -5.25 -4.39 10.64
CA GLY A 129 -4.12 -5.24 10.97
C GLY A 129 -2.88 -4.88 10.17
N PHE A 130 -1.88 -5.76 10.25
CA PHE A 130 -0.61 -5.62 9.55
C PHE A 130 -0.26 -6.93 8.84
N PHE A 131 0.22 -6.83 7.61
CA PHE A 131 0.95 -7.90 6.93
C PHE A 131 2.38 -7.88 7.46
N ASP A 132 2.74 -8.88 8.25
CA ASP A 132 3.88 -8.80 9.17
C ASP A 132 4.90 -9.89 8.86
N ILE A 133 5.79 -9.61 7.91
CA ILE A 133 6.91 -10.51 7.57
C ILE A 133 7.92 -10.43 8.73
N PRO A 134 8.17 -11.51 9.46
CA PRO A 134 9.01 -11.44 10.65
C PRO A 134 10.47 -11.22 10.29
N ALA A 135 11.22 -10.66 11.24
CA ALA A 135 12.67 -10.58 11.15
C ALA A 135 13.27 -11.97 10.91
N ASN A 136 14.31 -12.00 10.08
CA ASN A 136 15.06 -13.17 9.63
C ASN A 136 14.29 -14.17 8.75
N PHE A 137 13.03 -13.90 8.39
CA PHE A 137 12.31 -14.72 7.41
C PHE A 137 13.06 -14.71 6.07
N ASP A 138 13.16 -15.86 5.40
CA ASP A 138 13.93 -16.00 4.17
C ASP A 138 13.09 -15.72 2.91
N LEU A 139 12.75 -14.45 2.68
CA LEU A 139 11.89 -14.05 1.57
C LEU A 139 12.55 -14.20 0.19
N ASP A 140 13.87 -14.39 0.10
CA ASP A 140 14.57 -14.68 -1.16
C ASP A 140 14.18 -16.06 -1.70
N ASN A 141 14.07 -17.07 -0.83
CA ASN A 141 13.86 -18.47 -1.21
C ASN A 141 12.53 -19.06 -0.70
N SER A 142 11.70 -18.26 -0.03
CA SER A 142 10.43 -18.71 0.56
C SER A 142 9.30 -17.73 0.27
N VAL A 143 8.07 -18.24 0.37
CA VAL A 143 6.85 -17.45 0.24
C VAL A 143 6.30 -17.16 1.63
N TYR A 144 6.13 -15.89 1.97
CA TYR A 144 5.36 -15.49 3.13
C TYR A 144 3.88 -15.34 2.71
N SER A 145 2.96 -15.91 3.48
CA SER A 145 1.52 -15.84 3.19
C SER A 145 0.76 -15.46 4.45
N GLN A 146 -0.20 -14.54 4.34
CA GLN A 146 -1.05 -14.12 5.44
C GLN A 146 -2.46 -13.81 4.92
N SER A 147 -3.48 -14.26 5.64
CA SER A 147 -4.84 -13.80 5.42
C SER A 147 -4.96 -12.34 5.82
N ILE A 148 -5.39 -11.50 4.88
CA ILE A 148 -5.73 -10.09 5.12
C ILE A 148 -7.22 -9.84 4.94
N GLY A 149 -7.96 -10.84 4.45
CA GLY A 149 -9.38 -10.75 4.13
C GLY A 149 -9.62 -10.26 2.70
N THR A 150 -10.88 -10.29 2.29
CA THR A 150 -11.34 -9.69 1.04
C THR A 150 -11.69 -8.23 1.26
N ASN A 151 -11.57 -7.40 0.22
CA ASN A 151 -11.90 -5.97 0.24
C ASN A 151 -11.03 -5.10 1.18
N THR A 152 -9.80 -5.52 1.43
CA THR A 152 -8.84 -4.75 2.22
C THR A 152 -7.84 -4.00 1.36
N TYR A 153 -7.47 -2.80 1.81
CA TYR A 153 -6.43 -1.99 1.20
C TYR A 153 -5.11 -2.16 1.94
N ILE A 154 -4.03 -2.48 1.24
CA ILE A 154 -2.66 -2.47 1.79
C ILE A 154 -2.00 -1.10 1.56
N LEU A 155 -1.23 -0.61 2.54
CA LEU A 155 -0.50 0.64 2.39
C LEU A 155 0.76 0.43 1.54
N ALA A 156 0.62 0.53 0.22
CA ALA A 156 1.72 0.38 -0.73
C ALA A 156 2.84 1.41 -0.49
N SER A 157 2.52 2.60 0.02
CA SER A 157 3.52 3.62 0.36
C SER A 157 4.38 3.30 1.59
N ALA A 158 4.02 2.29 2.40
CA ALA A 158 4.87 1.82 3.50
C ALA A 158 5.93 0.82 3.03
N LEU A 159 5.88 0.40 1.76
CA LEU A 159 6.87 -0.50 1.17
C LEU A 159 8.15 0.26 0.83
N ALA A 160 9.29 -0.38 1.07
CA ALA A 160 10.48 -0.08 0.29
C ALA A 160 10.13 -0.48 -1.16
N TYR A 161 9.82 0.51 -2.00
CA TYR A 161 9.47 0.26 -3.38
C TYR A 161 10.54 -0.61 -4.04
N GLY A 162 10.08 -1.60 -4.81
CA GLY A 162 10.98 -2.33 -5.67
C GLY A 162 11.47 -1.43 -6.81
N ASN A 163 12.41 -1.96 -7.57
CA ASN A 163 12.91 -1.33 -8.79
C ASN A 163 12.93 -2.36 -9.92
N ILE A 164 12.65 -1.89 -11.12
CA ILE A 164 12.80 -2.65 -12.37
C ILE A 164 13.47 -1.70 -13.35
N PHE A 165 14.58 -2.12 -13.95
CA PHE A 165 15.38 -1.31 -14.84
C PHE A 165 16.05 -2.19 -15.91
N ASP A 166 16.27 -1.62 -17.10
CA ASP A 166 17.11 -2.22 -18.13
C ASP A 166 18.05 -1.17 -18.75
N ASP A 167 19.24 -1.62 -19.17
CA ASP A 167 20.24 -0.81 -19.87
C ASP A 167 20.20 -1.04 -21.40
N GLY A 168 19.13 -1.65 -21.92
CA GLY A 168 19.01 -2.13 -23.30
C GLY A 168 19.70 -3.47 -23.60
N THR A 169 20.51 -4.00 -22.68
CA THR A 169 21.18 -5.31 -22.82
C THR A 169 20.82 -6.27 -21.68
N ASN A 170 20.78 -5.76 -20.46
CA ASN A 170 20.50 -6.49 -19.23
C ASN A 170 19.28 -5.88 -18.52
N THR A 171 18.51 -6.75 -17.88
CA THR A 171 17.45 -6.36 -16.95
C THR A 171 17.90 -6.62 -15.52
N GLY A 172 17.76 -5.62 -14.66
CA GLY A 172 17.87 -5.74 -13.22
C GLY A 172 16.56 -5.41 -12.51
N TYR A 173 16.26 -6.12 -11.44
CA TYR A 173 15.13 -5.83 -10.57
C TYR A 173 15.40 -6.28 -9.14
N SER A 174 14.74 -5.65 -8.18
CA SER A 174 14.75 -6.02 -6.77
C SER A 174 13.49 -5.53 -6.07
N GLY A 175 12.80 -6.39 -5.33
CA GLY A 175 11.67 -5.97 -4.51
C GLY A 175 10.69 -7.10 -4.22
N ILE A 176 9.56 -6.75 -3.61
CA ILE A 176 8.54 -7.72 -3.23
C ILE A 176 7.57 -7.94 -4.38
N TYR A 177 7.52 -9.17 -4.85
CA TYR A 177 6.47 -9.67 -5.73
C TYR A 177 5.31 -10.15 -4.89
N PHE A 178 4.11 -9.64 -5.17
CA PHE A 178 2.89 -10.03 -4.48
C PHE A 178 1.95 -10.83 -5.38
N ARG A 179 1.22 -11.75 -4.75
CA ARG A 179 0.04 -12.41 -5.32
C ARG A 179 -1.09 -12.36 -4.31
N PHE A 180 -2.28 -12.01 -4.75
CA PHE A 180 -3.48 -12.05 -3.93
C PHE A 180 -4.44 -13.13 -4.42
N THR A 181 -4.91 -13.99 -3.52
CA THR A 181 -5.93 -14.99 -3.84
C THR A 181 -6.71 -15.41 -2.61
N GLY A 182 -8.04 -15.46 -2.71
CA GLY A 182 -8.92 -15.96 -1.65
C GLY A 182 -8.79 -15.21 -0.33
N GLY A 183 -8.49 -13.91 -0.35
CA GLY A 183 -8.24 -13.11 0.87
C GLY A 183 -6.84 -13.29 1.48
N VAL A 184 -5.97 -14.09 0.85
CA VAL A 184 -4.59 -14.30 1.25
C VAL A 184 -3.67 -13.46 0.38
N LEU A 185 -2.84 -12.65 1.04
CA LEU A 185 -1.72 -11.99 0.39
C LEU A 185 -0.48 -12.86 0.53
N GLN A 186 0.19 -13.10 -0.58
CA GLN A 186 1.45 -13.83 -0.65
C GLN A 186 2.54 -12.89 -1.13
N ALA A 187 3.74 -13.04 -0.58
CA ALA A 187 4.90 -12.23 -0.89
C ALA A 187 6.15 -13.11 -1.06
N GLN A 188 6.95 -12.78 -2.05
CA GLN A 188 8.32 -13.27 -2.21
C GLN A 188 9.21 -12.11 -2.68
N TRP A 189 10.47 -12.09 -2.25
CA TRP A 189 11.46 -11.16 -2.79
C TRP A 189 12.01 -11.71 -4.09
N VAL A 190 11.98 -10.89 -5.13
CA VAL A 190 12.55 -11.22 -6.43
C VAL A 190 13.72 -10.28 -6.67
N SER A 191 14.87 -10.83 -7.08
CA SER A 191 16.04 -10.03 -7.40
C SER A 191 16.85 -10.61 -8.55
N LYS A 192 17.35 -9.74 -9.43
CA LYS A 192 18.32 -10.05 -10.48
C LYS A 192 19.24 -8.84 -10.65
N LEU A 193 20.56 -9.08 -10.60
CA LEU A 193 21.61 -8.05 -10.74
C LEU A 193 21.47 -6.85 -9.77
N GLN A 194 20.76 -7.04 -8.66
CA GLN A 194 20.44 -6.02 -7.67
C GLN A 194 20.27 -6.66 -6.28
N ASN A 195 20.02 -5.85 -5.24
CA ASN A 195 20.03 -6.29 -3.85
C ASN A 195 19.00 -7.39 -3.55
N THR A 196 19.38 -8.33 -2.69
CA THR A 196 18.50 -9.39 -2.17
C THR A 196 17.76 -8.91 -0.92
N TRP A 197 16.76 -9.68 -0.47
CA TRP A 197 16.12 -9.48 0.82
C TRP A 197 17.11 -9.63 1.97
N ALA A 198 17.98 -10.65 1.89
CA ALA A 198 19.07 -10.89 2.83
C ALA A 198 20.00 -9.67 3.01
N ALA A 199 20.28 -8.94 1.94
CA ALA A 199 21.14 -7.75 1.95
C ALA A 199 20.41 -6.44 2.33
N SER A 200 19.10 -6.49 2.60
CA SER A 200 18.29 -5.30 2.84
C SER A 200 17.49 -5.39 4.14
N LEU A 201 16.32 -6.00 4.09
CA LEU A 201 15.31 -5.95 5.16
C LEU A 201 15.27 -7.23 6.01
N LYS A 202 15.97 -8.30 5.62
CA LYS A 202 15.95 -9.58 6.35
C LYS A 202 16.19 -9.44 7.86
N PRO A 203 17.18 -8.67 8.36
CA PRO A 203 17.38 -8.56 9.81
C PRO A 203 16.23 -7.88 10.57
N TYR A 204 15.40 -7.09 9.87
CA TYR A 204 14.35 -6.24 10.48
C TYR A 204 12.94 -6.80 10.28
N GLY A 205 12.70 -7.53 9.18
CA GLY A 205 11.35 -7.87 8.73
C GLY A 205 10.68 -6.69 8.02
N LEU A 206 9.38 -6.82 7.76
CA LEU A 206 8.59 -5.77 7.13
C LEU A 206 7.14 -5.84 7.62
N ARG A 207 6.62 -4.68 8.00
CA ARG A 207 5.26 -4.54 8.52
C ARG A 207 4.46 -3.55 7.68
N ILE A 208 3.42 -4.05 7.00
CA ILE A 208 2.59 -3.24 6.09
C ILE A 208 1.18 -3.13 6.69
N PRO A 209 0.68 -1.93 7.01
CA PRO A 209 -0.69 -1.76 7.45
C PRO A 209 -1.67 -2.18 6.35
N TYR A 210 -2.74 -2.86 6.74
CA TYR A 210 -3.92 -3.03 5.89
C TYR A 210 -5.18 -2.51 6.59
N ALA A 211 -6.10 -1.99 5.78
CA ALA A 211 -7.19 -1.15 6.22
C ALA A 211 -8.48 -1.38 5.43
N ILE A 212 -9.59 -0.92 6.01
CA ILE A 212 -10.81 -0.62 5.26
C ILE A 212 -10.93 0.90 5.08
N LEU A 213 -11.44 1.32 3.93
CA LEU A 213 -11.82 2.71 3.69
C LEU A 213 -13.35 2.77 3.66
N PRO A 214 -14.03 3.28 4.71
CA PRO A 214 -15.47 3.13 4.90
C PRO A 214 -16.35 3.60 3.72
N ASN A 215 -15.89 4.60 2.96
CA ASN A 215 -16.62 5.12 1.81
C ASN A 215 -16.40 4.32 0.51
N LEU A 216 -15.54 3.30 0.53
CA LEU A 216 -15.11 2.52 -0.65
C LEU A 216 -15.27 1.00 -0.47
N THR A 217 -15.90 0.59 0.63
CA THR A 217 -16.25 -0.81 0.94
C THR A 217 -17.51 -1.23 0.22
#